data_AF-A0A7U7JTK3-F1
#
_entry.id   AF-A0A7U7JTK3-F1
#
_cell.length_a   1.000
_cell.length_b   1.000
_cell.length_c   1.000
_cell.angle_alpha   90.00
_cell.angle_beta   90.00
_cell.angle_gamma   90.00
#
_symmetry.space_group_name_H-M   'P 1'
#
loop_
_entity.id
_entity.type
_entity.pdbx_description
1 polymer ?
#
loop_
_entity_poly.entity_id
_entity_poly.type
_entity_poly.pdbx_seq_one_letter_code
_entity_poly.pdbx_strand_id
1 'polypeptide(L)'
;MYSKESIVNMIGTHKMKCNVLADVIPEYDSNSIAQYGIQATLPKPQGENSSKVEDVVVRLERANKRYAQMLKEVEFINQSQQRLGHVDFCFLELLKKGYNRDAIIKKMPNSKLNRNNFLARRDELAEKIYLLQ
;
A
#
# COMPACT_ATOMS: atom_id res chain seq x y z
N MET A 1 -7.84 7.62 -12.74
CA MET A 1 -6.73 7.02 -13.50
C MET A 1 -5.42 7.46 -12.87
N TYR A 2 -4.45 6.55 -12.75
CA TYR A 2 -3.16 6.85 -12.13
C TYR A 2 -2.16 7.33 -13.19
N SER A 3 -1.27 8.26 -12.83
CA SER A 3 -0.19 8.67 -13.75
C SER A 3 0.91 7.61 -13.81
N LYS A 4 1.70 7.59 -14.89
CA LYS A 4 2.86 6.70 -15.04
C LYS A 4 3.82 6.82 -13.84
N GLU A 5 4.11 8.04 -13.42
CA GLU A 5 4.98 8.32 -12.27
C GLU A 5 4.40 7.75 -10.97
N SER A 6 3.08 7.85 -10.79
CA SER A 6 2.39 7.28 -9.64
C SER A 6 2.52 5.75 -9.64
N ILE A 7 2.40 5.10 -10.79
CA ILE A 7 2.56 3.64 -10.93
C ILE A 7 3.99 3.21 -10.58
N VAL A 8 5.01 3.91 -11.10
CA VAL A 8 6.41 3.63 -10.75
C VAL A 8 6.62 3.75 -9.24
N ASN A 9 6.06 4.78 -8.62
CA ASN A 9 6.13 4.97 -7.17
C ASN A 9 5.38 3.87 -6.40
N MET A 10 4.19 3.47 -6.86
CA MET A 10 3.43 2.37 -6.26
C MET A 10 4.20 1.06 -6.28
N ILE A 11 4.88 0.74 -7.39
CA ILE A 11 5.73 -0.46 -7.49
C ILE A 11 6.88 -0.38 -6.49
N GLY A 12 7.58 0.76 -6.41
CA GLY A 12 8.73 0.94 -5.52
C GLY A 12 8.37 0.93 -4.03
N THR A 13 7.20 1.45 -3.68
CA THR A 13 6.70 1.53 -2.30
C THR A 13 5.83 0.33 -1.89
N HIS A 14 5.59 -0.61 -2.80
CA HIS A 14 4.66 -1.72 -2.61
C HIS A 14 4.98 -2.54 -1.35
N LYS A 15 6.25 -2.96 -1.20
CA LYS A 15 6.68 -3.74 -0.02
C LYS A 15 6.42 -3.00 1.29
N MET A 16 6.75 -1.71 1.32
CA MET A 16 6.56 -0.87 2.51
C MET A 16 5.07 -0.73 2.84
N LYS A 17 4.20 -0.50 1.85
CA LYS A 17 2.75 -0.45 2.04
C LYS A 17 2.20 -1.78 2.56
N CYS A 18 2.62 -2.91 2.00
CA CYS A 18 2.19 -4.22 2.50
C CYS A 18 2.63 -4.48 3.94
N ASN A 19 3.87 -4.14 4.29
CA ASN A 19 4.38 -4.30 5.66
C ASN A 19 3.61 -3.40 6.63
N VAL A 20 3.42 -2.12 6.30
CA VAL A 20 2.64 -1.19 7.14
C VAL A 20 1.19 -1.65 7.29
N LEU A 21 0.56 -2.12 6.21
CA LEU A 21 -0.79 -2.66 6.29
C LEU A 21 -0.82 -3.93 7.16
N ALA A 22 0.17 -4.82 7.06
CA ALA A 22 0.25 -6.00 7.93
C ALA A 22 0.47 -5.63 9.40
N ASP A 23 1.27 -4.59 9.69
CA ASP A 23 1.57 -4.08 11.04
C ASP A 23 0.44 -3.24 11.65
N VAL A 24 -0.47 -2.70 10.82
CA VAL A 24 -1.68 -2.00 11.25
C VAL A 24 -2.88 -2.93 11.34
N ILE A 25 -2.85 -4.06 10.62
CA ILE A 25 -3.82 -5.17 10.70
C ILE A 25 -3.29 -6.35 11.56
N PRO A 26 -2.63 -6.20 12.71
CA PRO A 26 -2.60 -7.22 13.74
C PRO A 26 -3.74 -6.92 14.71
N GLU A 27 -4.56 -7.94 14.98
CA GLU A 27 -5.67 -7.97 15.94
C GLU A 27 -7.00 -7.30 15.53
N TYR A 28 -7.51 -7.59 14.32
CA TYR A 28 -8.97 -7.75 14.16
C TYR A 28 -9.38 -9.17 14.57
N ASP A 29 -8.75 -9.71 15.62
CA ASP A 29 -9.19 -10.92 16.32
C ASP A 29 -10.17 -10.49 17.43
N SER A 30 -11.43 -10.30 17.02
CA SER A 30 -12.63 -10.61 17.78
C SER A 30 -12.77 -10.19 19.26
N ASN A 31 -12.19 -9.09 19.76
CA ASN A 31 -12.41 -8.66 21.17
C ASN A 31 -12.43 -7.13 21.45
N SER A 32 -13.01 -6.29 20.58
CA SER A 32 -13.21 -4.85 20.91
C SER A 32 -14.58 -4.28 20.52
N ILE A 33 -15.63 -5.07 20.75
CA ILE A 33 -16.97 -4.55 21.06
C ILE A 33 -17.18 -4.71 22.59
N ALA A 34 -16.39 -4.01 23.38
CA ALA A 34 -16.59 -3.78 24.80
C ALA A 34 -15.88 -2.45 25.10
N GLN A 35 -16.51 -1.30 25.31
CA GLN A 35 -17.50 -0.98 26.34
C GLN A 35 -18.21 0.35 25.99
N TYR A 36 -19.26 0.32 25.16
CA TYR A 36 -20.27 1.40 25.17
C TYR A 36 -21.48 0.97 26.02
N GLY A 37 -21.21 0.45 27.22
CA GLY A 37 -22.20 -0.23 28.06
C GLY A 37 -22.18 0.14 29.54
N ILE A 38 -21.59 1.27 29.94
CA ILE A 38 -21.76 1.77 31.32
C ILE A 38 -22.16 3.24 31.28
N GLN A 39 -23.47 3.47 31.24
CA GLN A 39 -24.06 4.70 31.76
C GLN A 39 -23.73 4.78 33.27
N ALA A 40 -22.89 5.73 33.70
CA ALA A 40 -22.80 6.14 35.10
C ALA A 40 -22.11 7.51 35.28
N THR A 41 -22.93 8.57 35.37
CA THR A 41 -22.89 9.59 36.42
C THR A 41 -21.54 10.19 36.86
N LEU A 42 -21.11 11.30 36.26
CA LEU A 42 -20.30 12.33 36.94
C LEU A 42 -20.66 13.73 36.40
N PRO A 43 -20.67 14.78 37.24
CA PRO A 43 -21.25 16.08 36.90
C PRO A 43 -20.38 16.84 35.91
N LYS A 44 -21.04 17.56 34.99
CA LYS A 44 -20.43 18.33 33.90
C LYS A 44 -19.44 19.38 34.44
N PRO A 45 -18.17 19.38 34.01
CA PRO A 45 -17.34 20.58 34.10
C PRO A 45 -17.69 21.50 32.92
N GLN A 46 -18.24 22.67 33.22
CA GLN A 46 -18.23 23.81 32.30
C GLN A 46 -16.79 24.32 32.16
N GLY A 47 -16.27 24.27 30.94
CA GLY A 47 -14.97 24.81 30.55
C GLY A 47 -14.75 24.51 29.08
N GLU A 48 -14.30 25.49 28.30
CA GLU A 48 -14.14 25.41 26.84
C GLU A 48 -13.63 24.06 26.35
N ASN A 49 -14.53 23.29 25.73
CA ASN A 49 -14.27 21.93 25.33
C ASN A 49 -13.72 21.95 23.88
N SER A 50 -12.47 22.37 23.70
CA SER A 50 -11.71 21.94 22.51
C SER A 50 -11.47 20.43 22.69
N SER A 51 -12.44 19.67 22.20
CA SER A 51 -12.67 18.28 22.53
C SER A 51 -11.48 17.43 22.07
N LYS A 52 -10.61 17.06 23.03
CA LYS A 52 -9.53 16.09 22.78
C LYS A 52 -10.05 14.81 22.10
N VAL A 53 -11.32 14.48 22.31
CA VAL A 53 -12.01 13.35 21.67
C VAL A 53 -12.22 13.62 20.17
N GLU A 54 -12.65 14.82 19.77
CA GLU A 54 -12.80 15.19 18.35
C GLU A 54 -11.46 15.14 17.60
N ASP A 55 -10.39 15.64 18.22
CA ASP A 55 -9.03 15.56 17.64
C ASP A 55 -8.57 14.11 17.43
N VAL A 56 -8.88 13.22 18.38
CA VAL A 56 -8.58 11.80 18.27
C VAL A 56 -9.39 11.14 17.15
N VAL A 57 -10.69 11.44 17.07
CA VAL A 57 -11.58 10.91 16.01
C VAL A 57 -11.11 11.36 14.62
N VAL A 58 -10.78 12.64 14.45
CA VAL A 58 -10.26 13.17 13.17
C VAL A 58 -8.93 12.54 12.79
N ARG A 59 -8.03 12.30 13.76
CA ARG A 59 -6.74 11.62 13.51
C ARG A 59 -6.95 10.17 13.08
N LEU A 60 -7.86 9.45 13.74
CA LEU A 60 -8.23 8.07 13.39
C LEU A 60 -8.86 8.00 11.99
N GLU A 61 -9.79 8.89 11.68
CA GLU A 61 -10.42 8.94 10.36
C GLU A 61 -9.40 9.24 9.25
N ARG A 62 -8.48 10.18 9.49
CA ARG A 62 -7.38 10.47 8.54
C ARG A 62 -6.44 9.29 8.38
N ALA A 63 -6.11 8.58 9.46
CA ALA A 63 -5.29 7.36 9.39
C ALA A 63 -6.00 6.28 8.56
N ASN A 64 -7.29 6.04 8.80
CA ASN A 64 -8.10 5.11 8.03
C ASN A 64 -8.17 5.47 6.54
N LYS A 65 -8.31 6.76 6.21
CA LYS A 65 -8.26 7.23 4.80
C LYS A 65 -6.90 6.94 4.15
N ARG A 66 -5.79 7.12 4.88
CA ARG A 66 -4.45 6.82 4.37
C ARG A 66 -4.26 5.32 4.13
N TYR A 67 -4.68 4.47 5.06
CA TYR A 67 -4.61 3.02 4.89
C TYR A 67 -5.52 2.52 3.76
N ALA A 68 -6.73 3.07 3.63
CA ALA A 68 -7.62 2.76 2.52
C ALA A 68 -7.01 3.14 1.17
N GLN A 69 -6.29 4.27 1.09
CA GLN A 69 -5.56 4.65 -0.12
C GLN A 69 -4.41 3.67 -0.43
N MET A 70 -3.63 3.29 0.57
CA MET A 70 -2.58 2.27 0.40
C MET A 70 -3.14 0.94 -0.09
N LEU A 71 -4.29 0.52 0.45
CA LEU A 71 -4.98 -0.72 0.05
C LEU A 71 -5.38 -0.66 -1.43
N LYS A 72 -6.02 0.43 -1.86
CA LYS A 72 -6.42 0.63 -3.27
C LYS A 72 -5.24 0.57 -4.23
N GLU A 73 -4.12 1.17 -3.85
CA GLU A 73 -2.91 1.16 -4.68
C GLU A 73 -2.29 -0.23 -4.78
N VAL A 74 -2.27 -0.99 -3.68
CA VAL A 74 -1.83 -2.40 -3.67
C VAL A 74 -2.77 -3.26 -4.51
N GLU A 75 -4.07 -3.09 -4.36
CA GLU A 75 -5.09 -3.81 -5.13
C GLU A 75 -4.95 -3.54 -6.63
N PHE A 76 -4.82 -2.27 -7.03
CA PHE A 76 -4.64 -1.87 -8.41
C PHE A 76 -3.42 -2.55 -9.06
N ILE A 77 -2.27 -2.57 -8.38
CA ILE A 77 -1.05 -3.22 -8.88
C ILE A 77 -1.25 -4.73 -9.00
N ASN A 78 -1.90 -5.37 -8.02
CA ASN A 78 -2.17 -6.81 -8.05
C ASN A 78 -3.13 -7.21 -9.19
N GLN A 79 -4.19 -6.43 -9.42
CA GLN A 79 -5.13 -6.67 -10.52
C GLN A 79 -4.45 -6.46 -11.88
N SER A 80 -3.65 -5.40 -12.01
CA SER A 80 -2.88 -5.13 -13.23
C SER A 80 -1.87 -6.24 -13.52
N GLN A 81 -1.24 -6.79 -12.47
CA GLN A 81 -0.28 -7.89 -12.60
C GLN A 81 -0.89 -9.12 -13.26
N GLN A 82 -2.15 -9.46 -12.96
CA GLN A 82 -2.81 -10.62 -13.58
C GLN A 82 -3.04 -10.49 -15.09
N ARG A 83 -3.05 -9.25 -15.60
CA ARG A 83 -3.24 -8.95 -17.03
C ARG A 83 -1.92 -8.87 -17.81
N LEU A 84 -0.78 -8.92 -17.12
CA LEU A 84 0.54 -8.85 -17.74
C LEU A 84 1.00 -10.20 -18.29
N GLY A 85 1.87 -10.17 -19.29
CA GLY A 85 2.52 -11.37 -19.81
C GLY A 85 3.48 -12.01 -18.79
N HIS A 86 3.83 -13.29 -18.98
CA HIS A 86 4.58 -14.09 -18.01
C HIS A 86 5.89 -13.45 -17.51
N VAL A 87 6.68 -12.87 -18.40
CA VAL A 87 7.96 -12.23 -18.03
C VAL A 87 7.72 -10.96 -17.21
N ASP A 88 6.77 -10.13 -17.62
CA ASP A 88 6.42 -8.88 -16.93
C ASP A 88 5.80 -9.18 -15.55
N PHE A 89 4.99 -10.24 -15.45
CA PHE A 89 4.46 -10.75 -14.19
C PHE A 89 5.57 -11.11 -13.21
N CYS A 90 6.53 -11.94 -13.64
CA CYS A 90 7.66 -12.36 -12.81
C CYS A 90 8.55 -11.19 -12.41
N PHE A 91 8.77 -10.23 -13.31
CA PHE A 91 9.55 -9.04 -13.03
C PHE A 91 8.88 -8.14 -11.99
N LEU A 92 7.58 -7.87 -12.14
CA LEU A 92 6.80 -7.09 -11.18
C LEU A 92 6.76 -7.77 -9.80
N GLU A 93 6.61 -9.09 -9.76
CA GLU A 93 6.61 -9.86 -8.51
C GLU A 93 7.92 -9.70 -7.72
N LEU A 94 9.07 -9.69 -8.42
CA LEU A 94 10.36 -9.47 -7.78
C LEU A 94 10.54 -8.02 -7.31
N LEU A 95 10.02 -7.04 -8.06
CA LEU A 95 10.01 -5.63 -7.65
C LEU A 95 9.16 -5.42 -6.39
N LYS A 96 7.96 -6.02 -6.34
CA LYS A 96 7.04 -5.95 -5.19
C LYS A 96 7.64 -6.53 -3.91
N LYS A 97 8.46 -7.59 -4.04
CA LYS A 97 9.21 -8.20 -2.91
C LYS A 97 10.40 -7.35 -2.44
N GLY A 98 10.70 -6.27 -3.15
CA GLY A 98 11.81 -5.36 -2.86
C GLY A 98 13.17 -6.02 -3.05
N TYR A 99 13.32 -6.89 -4.06
CA TYR A 99 14.63 -7.41 -4.41
C TYR A 99 15.51 -6.32 -5.01
N ASN A 100 16.79 -6.34 -4.66
CA ASN A 100 17.78 -5.45 -5.25
C ASN A 100 17.98 -5.76 -6.74
N ARG A 101 18.33 -4.75 -7.54
CA ARG A 101 18.57 -4.86 -8.99
C ARG A 101 19.41 -6.08 -9.37
N ASP A 102 20.55 -6.27 -8.70
CA ASP A 102 21.46 -7.39 -9.01
C ASP A 102 20.83 -8.77 -8.69
N ALA A 103 20.03 -8.84 -7.62
CA ALA A 103 19.31 -10.06 -7.27
C ALA A 103 18.22 -10.39 -8.30
N ILE A 104 17.54 -9.38 -8.84
CA ILE A 104 16.52 -9.55 -9.89
C ILE A 104 17.17 -10.07 -11.17
N ILE A 105 18.27 -9.45 -11.62
CA ILE A 105 19.03 -9.89 -12.80
C ILE A 105 19.44 -11.36 -12.66
N LYS A 106 19.96 -11.74 -11.48
CA LYS A 106 20.37 -13.13 -11.20
C LYS A 106 19.19 -14.11 -11.20
N LYS A 107 18.02 -13.71 -10.69
CA LYS A 107 16.82 -14.56 -10.60
C LYS A 107 16.06 -14.70 -11.93
N MET A 108 16.34 -13.84 -12.91
CA MET A 108 15.72 -13.89 -14.23
C MET A 108 16.76 -14.08 -15.35
N PRO A 109 17.50 -15.20 -15.38
CA PRO A 109 18.37 -15.51 -16.51
C PRO A 109 17.49 -15.60 -17.78
N ASN A 110 17.95 -15.03 -18.90
CA ASN A 110 17.24 -14.98 -20.21
C ASN A 110 16.18 -13.88 -20.38
N SER A 111 15.96 -13.01 -19.40
CA SER A 111 15.03 -11.88 -19.52
C SER A 111 15.59 -10.66 -20.27
N LYS A 112 16.78 -10.79 -20.89
CA LYS A 112 17.58 -9.71 -21.51
C LYS A 112 17.85 -8.53 -20.56
N LEU A 113 17.75 -8.75 -19.26
CA LEU A 113 17.80 -7.70 -18.24
C LEU A 113 19.24 -7.50 -17.77
N ASN A 114 19.75 -6.28 -17.96
CA ASN A 114 21.09 -5.84 -17.64
C ASN A 114 21.05 -4.62 -16.71
N ARG A 115 22.18 -4.29 -16.08
CA ARG A 115 22.27 -3.13 -15.18
C ARG A 115 21.87 -1.81 -15.85
N ASN A 116 22.19 -1.66 -17.13
CA ASN A 116 21.96 -0.44 -17.90
C ASN A 116 20.50 -0.29 -18.35
N ASN A 117 19.81 -1.40 -18.64
CA ASN A 117 18.43 -1.35 -19.14
C ASN A 117 17.37 -1.53 -18.04
N PHE A 118 17.78 -1.78 -16.79
CA PHE A 118 16.86 -2.04 -15.69
C PHE A 118 15.86 -0.90 -15.47
N LEU A 119 16.33 0.35 -15.50
CA LEU A 119 15.47 1.52 -15.30
C LEU A 119 14.47 1.67 -16.44
N ALA A 120 14.94 1.59 -17.69
CA ALA A 120 14.09 1.61 -18.87
C ALA A 120 13.02 0.50 -18.82
N ARG A 121 13.42 -0.71 -18.41
CA ARG A 121 12.49 -1.85 -18.31
C ARG A 121 11.41 -1.66 -17.25
N ARG A 122 11.76 -1.00 -16.14
CA ARG A 122 10.80 -0.62 -15.10
C ARG A 122 9.82 0.44 -15.62
N ASP A 123 10.31 1.40 -16.40
CA ASP A 123 9.47 2.46 -16.95
C ASP A 123 8.52 1.91 -18.05
N GLU A 124 9.00 1.00 -18.89
CA GLU A 124 8.16 0.25 -19.85
C GLU A 124 7.09 -0.59 -19.15
N LEU A 125 7.42 -1.22 -18.02
CA LEU A 125 6.45 -1.97 -17.22
C LEU A 125 5.35 -1.03 -16.70
N ALA A 126 5.72 0.15 -16.21
CA ALA A 126 4.76 1.15 -15.76
C ALA A 126 3.87 1.67 -16.91
N GLU A 127 4.42 1.84 -18.11
CA GLU A 127 3.62 2.17 -19.31
C GLU A 127 2.63 1.08 -19.66
N LYS A 128 3.05 -0.20 -19.64
CA LYS A 128 2.14 -1.32 -19.88
C LYS A 128 0.98 -1.33 -18.87
N ILE A 129 1.28 -1.12 -17.59
CA ILE A 129 0.24 -1.05 -16.55
C ILE A 129 -0.67 0.17 -16.77
N TYR A 130 -0.12 1.31 -17.17
CA TYR A 130 -0.89 2.51 -17.49
C TYR A 130 -1.88 2.26 -18.65
N LEU A 131 -1.49 1.49 -19.66
CA LEU A 131 -2.37 1.16 -20.79
C LEU A 131 -3.45 0.12 -20.44
N LEU A 132 -3.32 -0.59 -19.31
CA LEU A 132 -4.25 -1.64 -18.87
C LEU A 132 -5.36 -1.15 -17.92
N GLN A 133 -5.34 0.13 -17.56
CA GLN A 133 -6.24 0.75 -16.58
C GLN A 133 -7.66 0.99 -17.12
#